data_AF-A0A453AYW2-F1
#
_entry.id   AF-A0A453AYW2-F1
#
_cell.length_a   1.000
_cell.length_b   1.000
_cell.length_c   1.000
_cell.angle_alpha   90.00
_cell.angle_beta   90.00
_cell.angle_gamma   90.00
#
_symmetry.space_group_name_H-M   'P 1'
#
loop_
_entity.id
_entity.type
_entity.pdbx_description
1 polymer ?
#
loop_
_entity_poly.entity_id
_entity_poly.type
_entity_poly.pdbx_seq_one_letter_code
_entity_poly.pdbx_strand_id
1 'polypeptide(L)' 'QARQPGGADLFICYAGVQMREAVAAKADWTVFEFEELISELS' A
#
# COMPACT_ATOMS: atom_id res chain seq x y z
N GLN A 1 9.82 -6.76 5.13
CA GLN A 1 8.91 -6.42 6.25
C GLN A 1 8.37 -5.03 5.95
N ALA A 2 7.06 -4.82 6.01
CA ALA A 2 6.38 -3.63 5.46
C ALA A 2 6.62 -2.34 6.26
N ARG A 3 6.81 -2.46 7.58
CA ARG A 3 7.15 -1.34 8.47
C ARG A 3 8.43 -1.65 9.23
N GLN A 4 9.35 -0.70 9.26
CA GLN A 4 10.56 -0.75 10.07
C GLN A 4 10.71 0.55 10.88
N PRO A 5 11.17 0.47 12.15
CA PRO A 5 11.46 1.66 12.94
C PRO A 5 12.47 2.58 12.23
N GLY A 6 12.15 3.87 12.08
CA GLY A 6 12.97 4.83 11.34
C GLY A 6 12.86 4.73 9.81
N GLY A 7 11.96 3.89 9.30
CA GLY A 7 11.63 3.79 7.88
C GLY A 7 10.54 4.78 7.46
N ALA A 8 9.82 4.45 6.39
CA ALA A 8 8.72 5.27 5.89
C ALA A 8 7.60 5.47 6.92
N ASP A 9 7.00 6.66 6.92
CA ASP A 9 5.85 6.99 7.77
C ASP A 9 4.57 6.23 7.36
N LEU A 10 4.43 5.96 6.06
CA LEU A 10 3.29 5.28 5.45
C LEU A 10 3.77 4.19 4.49
N PHE A 11 3.09 3.05 4.49
CA PHE A 11 3.27 1.99 3.50
C PHE A 11 1.93 1.67 2.80
N ILE A 12 1.89 1.97 1.51
CA ILE A 12 0.77 1.62 0.62
C ILE A 12 1.14 0.36 -0.18
N CYS A 13 0.32 -0.68 -0.08
CA CYS A 13 0.48 -1.92 -0.83
C CYS A 13 -0.31 -1.83 -2.15
N TYR A 14 0.39 -1.80 -3.28
CA TYR A 14 -0.24 -1.98 -4.58
C TYR A 14 -0.46 -3.47 -4.88
N ALA A 15 -1.73 -3.89 -4.87
CA ALA A 15 -2.15 -5.27 -5.08
C ALA A 15 -2.71 -5.54 -6.50
N GLY A 16 -2.68 -4.54 -7.39
CA GLY A 16 -3.26 -4.63 -8.74
C GLY A 16 -2.66 -5.71 -9.66
N VAL A 17 -1.40 -6.10 -9.42
CA VAL A 17 -0.77 -7.21 -10.17
C VAL A 17 -1.00 -8.56 -9.47
N GLN A 18 -0.71 -8.61 -8.18
CA GLN A 18 -0.85 -9.83 -7.39
C GLN A 18 -1.20 -9.49 -5.95
N MET A 19 -2.28 -10.05 -5.46
CA MET A 19 -2.64 -9.97 -4.05
C MET A 19 -1.72 -10.85 -3.21
N ARG A 20 -1.04 -10.23 -2.26
CA ARG A 20 -0.21 -10.93 -1.26
C ARG A 20 -0.76 -10.61 0.12
N GLU A 21 -1.68 -11.45 0.58
CA GLU A 21 -2.47 -11.23 1.80
C GLU A 21 -1.60 -10.86 3.02
N ALA A 22 -0.50 -11.57 3.24
CA ALA A 22 0.40 -11.31 4.36
C ALA A 22 1.14 -9.94 4.30
N VAL A 23 1.23 -9.33 3.11
CA VAL A 23 1.81 -7.99 2.89
C VAL A 23 0.72 -6.93 3.01
N ALA A 24 -0.41 -7.13 2.34
CA ALA A 24 -1.56 -6.24 2.40
C ALA A 24 -2.09 -6.07 3.83
N ALA A 25 -2.13 -7.15 4.61
CA ALA A 25 -2.52 -7.13 6.03
C ALA A 25 -1.59 -6.29 6.93
N LYS A 26 -0.41 -5.89 6.44
CA LYS A 26 0.56 -5.04 7.15
C LYS A 26 0.69 -3.65 6.53
N ALA A 27 -0.10 -3.35 5.50
CA ALA A 27 -0.14 -2.06 4.86
C ALA A 27 -1.15 -1.15 5.55
N ASP A 28 -0.88 0.15 5.48
CA ASP A 28 -1.80 1.17 5.98
C ASP A 28 -2.95 1.39 5.01
N TRP A 29 -2.65 1.19 3.73
CA TRP A 29 -3.61 1.21 2.65
C TRP A 29 -3.21 0.19 1.61
N THR A 30 -4.15 -0.61 1.14
CA THR A 30 -3.99 -1.44 -0.06
C THR A 30 -4.87 -0.90 -1.17
N VAL A 31 -4.29 -0.71 -2.36
CA VAL A 31 -5.00 -0.26 -3.57
C VAL A 31 -4.84 -1.27 -4.69
N PHE A 32 -5.79 -1.32 -5.62
CA PHE A 32 -5.74 -2.24 -6.75
C PHE A 32 -5.52 -1.50 -8.08
N GLU A 33 -6.02 -0.28 -8.21
CA GLU A 33 -5.77 0.57 -9.38
C GLU A 33 -5.01 1.84 -8.97
N PHE A 34 -4.15 2.36 -9.86
CA PHE A 34 -3.40 3.59 -9.56
C PHE A 34 -4.30 4.82 -9.51
N GLU A 35 -5.41 4.80 -10.24
CA GLU A 35 -6.43 5.85 -10.23
C GLU A 35 -6.97 6.13 -8.82
N GLU A 36 -7.05 5.11 -7.95
CA GLU A 36 -7.45 5.27 -6.54
C GLU A 36 -6.49 6.18 -5.75
N LEU A 37 -5.19 6.12 -6.05
CA LEU A 37 -4.19 7.00 -5.42
C LEU A 37 -4.18 8.39 -6.06
N ILE A 38 -4.35 8.44 -7.39
CA ILE A 38 -4.34 9.72 -8.13
C ILE A 38 -5.55 10.57 -7.75
N SER A 39 -6.71 9.96 -7.49
CA SER A 39 -7.92 10.68 -7.07
C SER A 39 -7.79 11.39 -5.72
N GLU A 40 -6.83 11.00 -4.87
CA GLU A 40 -6.60 11.62 -3.56
C GLU A 40 -5.65 12.82 -3.64
N LEU A 41 -5.06 13.08 -4.82
CA LEU A 41 -4.14 14.19 -5.04
C LEU A 41 -4.84 15.47 -5.58
N SER A 42 -6.15 15.39 -5.84
CA SER A 42 -6.98 16.50 -6.31
C SER A 42 -7.64 17.26 -5.16
#